data_AF-A0A7R5KA77-F1
#
_entry.id   AF-A0A7R5KA77-F1
#
_cell.length_a   1.000
_cell.length_b   1.000
_cell.length_c   1.000
_cell.angle_alpha   90.00
_cell.angle_beta   90.00
_cell.angle_gamma   90.00
#
_symmetry.space_group_name_H-M   'P 1'
#
loop_
_entity.id
_entity.type
_entity.pdbx_description
1 polymer ?
#
loop_
_entity_poly.entity_id
_entity_poly.type
_entity_poly.pdbx_seq_one_letter_code
_entity_poly.pdbx_strand_id
1 'polypeptide(L)'
;PAAGEELSGVFQEMLKFECHFINGTERVRNVLRKIYNREQYVHFDSDVGVFVGDTPYGEKFAKKWNSDQEWLEYARSLVDTCCPQNYKLYTPFPVERREMPPDTVRSKILVGVGGFVLGLVFLTLGLGFYLREKSS
;
A
#
# COMPACT_ATOMS: atom_id res chain seq x y z
N PRO A 1 48.35 -13.09 13.72
CA PRO A 1 47.08 -13.38 13.01
C PRO A 1 46.65 -12.13 12.24
N ALA A 2 46.69 -12.24 10.91
CA ALA A 2 46.50 -11.14 9.97
C ALA A 2 45.07 -10.59 10.04
N ALA A 3 44.97 -9.26 10.09
CA ALA A 3 43.81 -8.55 9.57
C ALA A 3 43.86 -8.71 8.05
N GLY A 4 43.12 -9.68 7.52
CA GLY A 4 43.12 -10.00 6.11
C GLY A 4 42.03 -11.02 5.80
N GLU A 5 41.08 -10.58 5.00
CA GLU A 5 40.04 -11.37 4.31
C GLU A 5 38.76 -11.69 5.13
N GLU A 6 37.64 -11.16 4.62
CA GLU A 6 36.23 -11.35 5.01
C GLU A 6 35.66 -10.55 6.20
N LEU A 7 35.52 -9.23 6.02
CA LEU A 7 34.45 -8.45 6.66
C LEU A 7 33.66 -7.67 5.61
N SER A 8 33.15 -8.32 4.57
CA SER A 8 32.01 -7.75 3.83
C SER A 8 30.72 -7.99 4.63
N GLY A 9 30.70 -7.55 5.89
CA GLY A 9 29.51 -7.62 6.72
C GLY A 9 28.50 -6.59 6.23
N VAL A 10 27.29 -7.03 5.88
CA VAL A 10 26.18 -6.12 5.62
C VAL A 10 25.54 -5.76 6.96
N PHE A 11 25.60 -4.49 7.31
CA PHE A 11 24.83 -3.92 8.41
C PHE A 11 23.53 -3.34 7.84
N GLN A 12 22.40 -3.73 8.40
CA GLN A 12 21.11 -3.17 8.06
C GLN A 12 20.33 -2.83 9.34
N GLU A 13 19.88 -1.59 9.46
CA GLU A 13 18.91 -1.20 10.48
C GLU A 13 17.63 -0.74 9.79
N MET A 14 16.50 -1.34 10.17
CA MET A 14 15.19 -1.07 9.61
C MET A 14 14.21 -0.68 10.70
N LEU A 15 13.38 0.29 10.36
CA LEU A 15 12.26 0.74 11.17
C LEU A 15 10.98 0.53 10.36
N LYS A 16 10.07 -0.29 10.88
CA LYS A 16 8.75 -0.49 10.30
C LYS A 16 7.72 0.22 11.15
N PHE A 17 6.93 1.07 10.52
CA PHE A 17 5.72 1.66 11.11
C PHE A 17 4.52 1.07 10.39
N GLU A 18 3.72 0.30 11.11
CA GLU A 18 2.56 -0.40 10.58
C GLU A 18 1.29 0.15 11.22
N CYS A 19 0.32 0.55 10.41
CA CYS A 19 -1.02 0.92 10.85
C CYS A 19 -1.99 -0.15 10.36
N HIS A 20 -2.54 -0.93 11.29
CA HIS A 20 -3.51 -1.98 11.02
C HIS A 20 -4.93 -1.41 11.20
N PHE A 21 -5.67 -1.33 10.11
CA PHE A 21 -7.04 -0.82 10.04
C PHE A 21 -8.03 -1.99 10.08
N ILE A 22 -8.58 -2.27 11.26
CA ILE A 22 -9.49 -3.41 11.49
C ILE A 22 -10.92 -2.89 11.36
N ASN A 23 -11.71 -3.49 10.45
CA ASN A 23 -13.03 -2.98 10.06
C ASN A 23 -13.00 -1.51 9.62
N GLY A 24 -12.08 -1.17 8.71
CA GLY A 24 -11.87 0.22 8.28
C GLY A 24 -11.19 1.03 9.38
N THR A 25 -11.79 2.15 9.80
CA THR A 25 -11.22 3.03 10.83
C THR A 25 -11.81 2.83 12.22
N GLU A 26 -12.64 1.81 12.43
CA GLU A 26 -13.28 1.54 13.72
C GLU A 26 -12.25 1.20 14.80
N ARG A 27 -11.30 0.32 14.48
CA ARG A 27 -10.18 -0.02 15.35
C ARG A 27 -8.87 0.10 14.58
N VAL A 28 -8.00 0.98 15.08
CA VAL A 28 -6.68 1.20 14.51
C VAL A 28 -5.63 0.70 15.50
N ARG A 29 -4.69 -0.12 15.04
CA ARG A 29 -3.55 -0.58 15.83
C ARG A 29 -2.25 -0.13 15.17
N ASN A 30 -1.44 0.62 15.90
CA ASN A 30 -0.12 1.02 15.45
C ASN A 30 0.94 0.07 16.01
N VAL A 31 1.82 -0.43 15.14
CA VAL A 31 2.96 -1.24 15.54
C VAL A 31 4.24 -0.64 14.95
N LEU A 32 5.17 -0.28 15.83
CA LEU A 32 6.51 0.18 15.46
C LEU A 32 7.49 -0.95 15.76
N ARG A 33 8.24 -1.40 14.76
CA ARG A 33 9.25 -2.47 14.90
C ARG A 33 10.61 -1.95 14.52
N LYS A 34 11.61 -2.18 15.37
CA LYS A 34 13.02 -1.96 15.04
C LYS A 34 13.72 -3.28 14.84
N ILE A 35 14.34 -3.40 13.67
CA ILE A 35 14.88 -4.65 13.14
C ILE A 35 16.35 -4.41 12.83
N TYR A 36 17.20 -5.21 13.45
CA TYR A 36 18.63 -5.26 13.21
C TYR A 36 18.92 -6.46 12.32
N ASN A 37 19.41 -6.20 11.10
CA ASN A 37 19.51 -7.16 10.02
C ASN A 37 18.18 -7.88 9.75
N ARG A 38 18.01 -9.10 10.25
CA ARG A 38 16.78 -9.91 10.10
C ARG A 38 16.10 -10.22 11.43
N GLU A 39 16.59 -9.63 12.52
CA GLU A 39 16.11 -9.86 13.88
C GLU A 39 15.45 -8.61 14.43
N GLN A 40 14.16 -8.71 14.76
CA GLN A 40 13.48 -7.66 15.50
C GLN A 40 14.01 -7.65 16.93
N TYR A 41 14.49 -6.50 17.39
CA TYR A 41 15.02 -6.39 18.75
C TYR A 41 14.06 -5.67 19.70
N VAL A 42 13.25 -4.73 19.22
CA VAL A 42 12.28 -4.01 20.04
C VAL A 42 11.08 -3.62 19.22
N HIS A 43 9.90 -3.63 19.83
CA HIS A 43 8.68 -3.13 19.23
C HIS A 43 7.86 -2.28 20.20
N PHE A 44 7.00 -1.44 19.65
CA PHE A 44 5.90 -0.79 20.34
C PHE A 44 4.61 -1.22 19.69
N ASP A 45 3.60 -1.49 20.49
CA ASP A 45 2.25 -1.82 20.07
C ASP A 45 1.28 -0.89 20.79
N SER A 46 0.41 -0.21 20.05
CA SER A 46 -0.58 0.70 20.63
C SER A 46 -1.53 -0.01 21.59
N ASP A 47 -1.82 -1.30 21.37
CA ASP A 47 -2.69 -2.10 22.25
C ASP A 47 -2.01 -2.37 23.61
N VAL A 48 -0.67 -2.38 23.65
CA VAL A 48 0.14 -2.58 24.86
C VAL A 48 0.54 -1.24 25.49
N GLY A 49 0.79 -0.23 24.66
CA GLY A 49 1.11 1.13 25.07
C GLY A 49 2.52 1.32 25.63
N VAL A 50 3.44 0.36 25.47
CA VAL A 50 4.85 0.47 25.86
C VAL A 50 5.77 -0.23 24.86
N PHE A 51 7.05 0.13 24.89
CA PHE A 51 8.07 -0.60 24.15
C PHE A 51 8.38 -1.92 24.85
N VAL A 52 8.49 -3.00 24.09
CA VAL A 52 8.81 -4.35 24.54
C VAL A 52 10.09 -4.78 23.82
N GLY A 53 11.08 -5.22 24.60
CA GLY A 53 12.31 -5.79 24.06
C GLY A 53 12.10 -7.25 23.70
N ASP A 54 12.34 -7.60 22.44
CA ASP A 54 12.24 -8.98 21.94
C ASP A 54 13.55 -9.76 22.10
N THR A 55 14.64 -9.05 22.38
CA THR A 55 15.97 -9.61 22.64
C THR A 55 16.59 -8.94 23.87
N PRO A 56 17.63 -9.53 24.50
CA PRO A 56 18.32 -8.91 25.63
C PRO A 56 18.94 -7.53 25.31
N TYR A 57 19.30 -7.31 24.04
CA TYR A 57 19.73 -6.00 23.57
C TYR A 57 18.55 -5.02 23.54
N GLY A 58 17.42 -5.45 22.98
CA GLY A 58 16.20 -4.65 22.91
C GLY A 58 15.55 -4.32 24.24
N GLU A 59 15.66 -5.20 25.25
CA GLU A 59 15.17 -4.92 26.61
C GLU A 59 15.82 -3.65 27.20
N LYS A 60 17.10 -3.41 26.90
CA LYS A 60 17.82 -2.20 27.33
C LYS A 60 17.23 -0.94 26.67
N PHE A 61 16.89 -1.03 25.39
CA PHE A 61 16.22 0.07 24.67
C PHE A 61 14.80 0.30 25.15
N ALA A 62 14.02 -0.77 25.29
CA ALA A 62 12.67 -0.72 25.80
C ALA A 62 12.63 -0.05 27.18
N LYS A 63 13.51 -0.45 28.11
CA LYS A 63 13.61 0.17 29.44
C LYS A 63 13.94 1.66 29.34
N LYS A 64 14.92 2.04 28.51
CA LYS A 64 15.30 3.44 28.31
C LYS A 64 14.15 4.27 27.77
N TRP A 65 13.48 3.82 26.71
CA TRP A 65 12.39 4.54 26.08
C TRP A 65 11.11 4.56 26.91
N ASN A 66 10.82 3.51 27.66
CA ASN A 66 9.68 3.51 28.58
C ASN A 66 9.90 4.42 29.80
N SER A 67 11.16 4.79 30.09
CA SER A 67 11.48 5.76 31.14
C SER A 67 11.41 7.20 30.65
N ASP A 68 11.36 7.41 29.34
CA ASP A 68 11.19 8.72 28.70
C ASP A 68 9.69 8.94 28.41
N GLN A 69 9.04 9.70 29.28
CA GLN A 69 7.60 9.90 29.22
C GLN A 69 7.16 10.65 27.96
N GLU A 70 7.93 11.66 27.53
CA GLU A 70 7.62 12.46 26.33
C GLU A 70 7.65 11.56 25.10
N TRP A 71 8.70 10.74 24.97
CA TRP A 71 8.82 9.80 23.87
C TRP A 71 7.72 8.72 23.87
N LEU A 72 7.38 8.20 25.05
CA LEU A 72 6.36 7.16 25.19
C LEU A 72 4.95 7.69 24.87
N GLU A 73 4.62 8.90 25.31
CA GLU A 73 3.37 9.57 24.98
C GLU A 73 3.29 9.92 23.49
N TYR A 74 4.41 10.37 22.90
CA TYR A 74 4.49 10.58 21.46
C TYR A 74 4.19 9.29 20.70
N ALA A 75 4.80 8.16 21.06
CA ALA A 75 4.55 6.87 20.43
C ALA A 75 3.07 6.44 20.55
N ARG A 76 2.45 6.62 21.73
CA ARG A 76 1.02 6.35 21.96
C ARG A 76 0.14 7.22 21.07
N SER A 77 0.48 8.49 20.88
CA SER A 77 -0.31 9.42 20.07
C SER A 77 -0.31 9.11 18.56
N LEU A 78 0.61 8.28 18.07
CA LEU A 78 0.73 7.99 16.64
C LEU A 78 -0.48 7.24 16.07
N VAL A 79 -1.18 6.45 16.90
CA VAL A 79 -2.39 5.73 16.50
C VAL A 79 -3.54 6.68 16.16
N ASP A 80 -3.62 7.82 16.86
CA ASP A 80 -4.69 8.82 16.70
C ASP A 80 -4.31 9.96 15.75
N THR A 81 -3.01 10.21 15.57
CA THR A 81 -2.52 11.32 14.74
C THR A 81 -2.09 10.83 13.36
N CYS A 82 -1.11 9.93 13.30
CA CYS A 82 -0.44 9.53 12.07
C CYS A 82 -1.27 8.54 11.25
N CYS A 83 -1.78 7.47 11.88
CA CYS A 83 -2.52 6.43 11.18
C CYS A 83 -3.78 6.97 10.46
N PRO A 84 -4.67 7.77 11.09
CA PRO A 84 -5.88 8.26 10.42
C PRO A 84 -5.57 9.23 9.29
N GLN A 85 -4.52 10.05 9.43
CA GLN A 85 -4.08 10.96 8.39
C GLN A 85 -3.59 10.19 7.15
N ASN A 86 -2.78 9.15 7.36
CA ASN A 86 -2.32 8.28 6.30
C ASN A 86 -3.48 7.51 5.66
N TYR A 87 -4.44 7.00 6.45
CA TYR A 87 -5.62 6.33 5.91
C TYR A 87 -6.35 7.21 4.91
N LYS A 88 -6.63 8.47 5.28
CA LYS A 88 -7.29 9.44 4.38
C LYS A 88 -6.50 9.73 3.10
N LEU A 89 -5.17 9.78 3.21
CA LEU A 89 -4.30 10.05 2.06
C LEU A 89 -4.28 8.85 1.09
N TYR A 90 -4.28 7.63 1.63
CA TYR A 90 -4.16 6.41 0.84
C TYR A 90 -5.53 5.78 0.49
N THR A 91 -6.65 6.10 1.13
CA THR A 91 -7.95 5.47 0.81
C THR A 91 -8.32 5.47 -0.68
N PRO A 92 -8.10 6.54 -1.47
CA PRO A 92 -8.58 6.57 -2.85
C PRO A 92 -7.96 5.48 -3.76
N PHE A 93 -6.75 5.00 -3.45
CA PHE A 93 -5.99 4.15 -4.38
C PHE A 93 -5.80 2.70 -3.93
N PRO A 94 -5.35 2.39 -2.70
CA PRO A 94 -5.37 1.01 -2.20
C PRO A 94 -6.73 0.49 -1.73
N VAL A 95 -7.61 1.33 -1.16
CA VAL A 95 -8.86 0.85 -0.53
C VAL A 95 -10.04 0.93 -1.49
N GLU A 96 -10.25 2.08 -2.12
CA GLU A 96 -11.41 2.33 -2.97
C GLU A 96 -11.20 1.96 -4.44
N ARG A 97 -10.02 1.45 -4.82
CA ARG A 97 -9.77 1.07 -6.21
C ARG A 97 -10.72 -0.04 -6.62
N ARG A 98 -11.53 0.27 -7.62
CA ARG A 98 -12.36 -0.68 -8.33
C ARG A 98 -11.66 -1.04 -9.62
N GLU A 99 -11.18 -2.28 -9.70
CA GLU A 99 -10.74 -2.83 -10.97
C GLU A 99 -11.96 -3.39 -11.69
N MET A 100 -12.09 -3.04 -12.97
CA MET A 100 -13.17 -3.59 -13.79
C MET A 100 -12.88 -5.09 -14.01
N PRO A 101 -13.85 -6.00 -13.81
CA PRO A 101 -13.64 -7.40 -14.12
C PRO A 101 -13.20 -7.57 -15.59
N PRO A 102 -12.24 -8.46 -15.89
CA PRO A 102 -11.70 -8.64 -17.24
C PRO A 102 -12.78 -8.92 -18.29
N ASP A 103 -13.79 -9.69 -17.92
CA ASP A 103 -14.96 -10.06 -18.71
C ASP A 103 -15.83 -8.84 -19.07
N THR A 104 -16.02 -7.90 -18.15
CA THR A 104 -16.74 -6.66 -18.44
C THR A 104 -15.93 -5.71 -19.33
N VAL A 105 -14.60 -5.70 -19.21
CA VAL A 105 -13.72 -4.98 -20.15
C VAL A 105 -13.84 -5.58 -21.55
N ARG A 106 -13.73 -6.91 -21.65
CA ARG A 106 -13.83 -7.64 -22.92
C ARG A 106 -15.17 -7.43 -23.62
N SER A 107 -16.27 -7.47 -22.87
CA SER A 107 -17.63 -7.22 -23.39
C SER A 107 -17.75 -5.81 -23.97
N LYS A 108 -17.28 -4.77 -23.25
CA LYS A 108 -17.31 -3.39 -23.74
C LYS A 108 -16.49 -3.20 -25.03
N ILE A 109 -15.31 -3.83 -25.11
CA ILE A 109 -14.49 -3.80 -26.33
C ILE A 109 -15.22 -4.45 -27.49
N LEU A 110 -15.83 -5.63 -27.27
CA LEU A 110 -16.56 -6.35 -28.31
C LEU A 110 -17.74 -5.54 -28.86
N VAL A 111 -18.50 -4.89 -27.96
CA VAL A 111 -19.60 -4.00 -28.35
C VAL A 111 -19.09 -2.80 -29.16
N GLY A 112 -18.00 -2.17 -28.73
CA GLY A 112 -17.40 -1.04 -29.44
C GLY A 112 -16.92 -1.40 -30.85
N VAL A 113 -16.19 -2.51 -30.98
CA VAL A 113 -15.72 -3.00 -32.29
C VAL A 113 -16.91 -3.38 -33.18
N GLY A 114 -17.91 -4.07 -32.63
CA GLY A 114 -19.12 -4.44 -33.37
C GLY A 114 -19.86 -3.22 -33.94
N GLY A 115 -20.05 -2.17 -33.13
CA GLY A 115 -20.67 -0.92 -33.58
C GLY A 115 -19.87 -0.21 -34.67
N PHE A 116 -18.54 -0.17 -34.55
CA PHE A 116 -17.67 0.46 -35.55
C PHE A 116 -17.75 -0.25 -36.91
N VAL A 117 -17.68 -1.59 -36.92
CA VAL A 117 -17.77 -2.39 -38.16
C VAL A 117 -19.14 -2.23 -38.82
N LEU A 118 -20.24 -2.31 -38.04
CA LEU A 118 -21.58 -2.07 -38.55
C LEU A 118 -21.72 -0.69 -39.18
N GLY A 119 -21.17 0.35 -38.55
CA GLY A 119 -21.17 1.72 -39.07
C GLY A 119 -20.48 1.84 -40.44
N LEU A 120 -19.30 1.23 -40.61
CA LEU A 120 -18.58 1.24 -41.88
C LEU A 120 -19.35 0.53 -43.01
N VAL A 121 -20.05 -0.57 -42.69
CA VAL A 121 -20.91 -1.27 -43.66
C VAL A 121 -22.04 -0.36 -44.13
N PHE A 122 -22.75 0.31 -43.21
CA PHE A 122 -23.79 1.27 -43.60
C PHE A 122 -23.24 2.46 -44.39
N LEU A 123 -22.06 2.96 -44.05
CA LEU A 123 -21.43 4.08 -44.76
C LEU A 123 -21.05 3.69 -46.20
N THR A 124 -20.44 2.51 -46.38
CA THR A 124 -20.07 2.01 -47.71
C THR A 124 -21.28 1.69 -48.58
N LEU A 125 -22.30 1.04 -48.02
CA LEU A 125 -23.57 0.78 -48.72
C LEU A 125 -24.29 2.08 -49.07
N GLY A 126 -24.37 3.02 -48.12
CA GLY A 126 -25.00 4.33 -48.31
C GLY A 126 -24.28 5.18 -49.35
N LEU A 127 -22.94 5.25 -49.29
CA LEU A 127 -22.14 5.95 -50.29
C LEU A 127 -22.26 5.29 -51.68
N GLY A 128 -22.30 3.96 -51.73
CA GLY A 128 -22.53 3.23 -52.98
C GLY A 128 -23.89 3.54 -53.61
N PHE A 129 -24.96 3.57 -52.81
CA PHE A 129 -26.29 3.97 -53.27
C PHE A 129 -26.30 5.44 -53.74
N TYR A 130 -25.73 6.35 -52.94
CA TYR A 130 -25.64 7.77 -53.26
C TYR A 130 -24.89 8.04 -54.57
N LEU A 131 -23.75 7.38 -54.78
CA LEU A 131 -22.98 7.51 -56.02
C LEU A 131 -23.69 6.87 -57.22
N ARG A 132 -24.45 5.78 -57.02
CA ARG A 132 -25.26 5.14 -58.06
C ARG A 132 -26.43 6.04 -58.50
N GLU A 133 -27.11 6.69 -57.56
CA GLU A 133 -28.21 7.62 -57.85
C GLU A 133 -27.72 8.85 -58.61
N LYS A 134 -26.57 9.42 -58.22
CA LYS A 134 -25.97 10.56 -58.95
C LYS A 134 -25.44 10.21 -60.34
N SER A 135 -25.13 8.93 -60.59
CA SER A 135 -24.62 8.45 -61.88
C SER A 135 -25.72 7.97 -62.84
N SER A 136 -26.99 7.95 -62.40
CA SER A 136 -28.16 7.63 -63.22
C SER A 136 -28.89 8.88 -63.67
#